data_AF-A0A819JPX9-F1
#
_entry.id   AF-A0A819JPX9-F1
#
_cell.length_a   1.000
_cell.length_b   1.000
_cell.length_c   1.000
_cell.angle_alpha   90.00
_cell.angle_beta   90.00
_cell.angle_gamma   90.00
#
_symmetry.space_group_name_H-M   'P 1'
#
loop_
_entity.id
_entity.type
_entity.pdbx_description
1 polymer ?
#
loop_
_entity_poly.entity_id
_entity_poly.type
_entity_poly.pdbx_seq_one_letter_code
_entity_poly.pdbx_strand_id
1 'polypeptide(L)'
;MTLPLLDEIDDQVFSTEMKRSDQLRESFSSDTEIRRRNMKIKREPGHRIFVNRSLQLDRIKFYGFDMDYTLALYKSPQFEELTFQHVLESLIELGYPEQIREFVYDRTFPLRGLWYDKLYGNLLKVDAYGNILTVVHGFKFLSG
;
A
#
# COMPACT_ATOMS: atom_id res chain seq x y z
N MET A 1 -52.48 -3.71 -27.17
CA MET A 1 -51.19 -4.42 -27.13
C MET A 1 -50.62 -4.24 -25.73
N THR A 2 -50.71 -5.28 -24.93
CA THR A 2 -50.19 -5.35 -23.56
C THR A 2 -48.67 -5.47 -23.59
N LEU A 3 -47.96 -4.59 -22.87
CA LEU A 3 -46.54 -4.75 -22.58
C LEU A 3 -46.37 -5.97 -21.65
N PRO A 4 -45.43 -6.90 -21.92
CA PRO A 4 -45.13 -7.96 -20.97
C PRO A 4 -44.40 -7.37 -19.74
N LEU A 5 -44.61 -8.02 -18.59
CA LEU A 5 -44.28 -7.58 -17.25
C LEU A 5 -42.78 -7.32 -17.03
N LEU A 6 -42.49 -6.24 -16.28
CA LEU A 6 -41.17 -5.91 -15.72
C LEU A 6 -40.68 -6.88 -14.62
N ASP A 7 -41.52 -7.83 -14.19
CA ASP A 7 -41.18 -8.79 -13.12
C ASP A 7 -40.36 -10.00 -13.61
N GLU A 8 -40.38 -10.36 -14.90
CA GLU A 8 -39.64 -11.54 -15.42
C GLU A 8 -38.15 -11.27 -15.69
N ILE A 9 -37.75 -10.00 -15.83
CA ILE A 9 -36.36 -9.62 -16.16
C ILE A 9 -35.46 -9.72 -14.92
N ASP A 10 -35.98 -9.44 -13.73
CA ASP A 10 -35.19 -9.42 -12.49
C ASP A 10 -34.83 -10.85 -12.02
N ASP A 11 -35.76 -11.81 -12.15
CA ASP A 11 -35.53 -13.22 -11.82
C ASP A 11 -34.50 -13.88 -12.74
N GLN A 12 -34.44 -13.49 -14.02
CA GLN A 12 -33.43 -13.99 -14.95
C GLN A 12 -32.02 -13.43 -14.65
N VAL A 13 -31.92 -12.16 -14.28
CA VAL A 13 -30.63 -11.55 -13.89
C VAL A 13 -30.13 -12.17 -12.59
N PHE A 14 -31.02 -12.32 -11.60
CA PHE A 14 -30.68 -12.91 -10.30
C PHE A 14 -30.24 -14.38 -10.42
N SER A 15 -30.97 -15.18 -11.21
CA SER A 15 -30.58 -16.57 -11.45
C SER A 15 -29.28 -16.70 -12.26
N THR A 16 -28.97 -15.73 -13.13
CA THR A 16 -27.71 -15.68 -13.89
C THR A 16 -26.52 -15.32 -13.00
N GLU A 17 -26.68 -14.36 -12.08
CA GLU A 17 -25.64 -14.00 -11.10
C GLU A 17 -25.40 -15.12 -10.08
N MET A 18 -26.46 -15.81 -9.64
CA MET A 18 -26.34 -16.94 -8.72
C MET A 18 -25.58 -18.10 -9.37
N LYS A 19 -25.93 -18.45 -10.62
CA LYS A 19 -25.20 -19.46 -11.43
C LYS A 19 -23.73 -19.07 -11.66
N ARG A 20 -23.45 -17.78 -11.89
CA ARG A 20 -22.08 -17.27 -12.04
C ARG A 20 -21.28 -17.38 -10.74
N SER A 21 -21.94 -17.16 -9.59
CA SER A 21 -21.33 -17.30 -8.27
C SER A 21 -21.04 -18.77 -7.93
N ASP A 22 -21.91 -19.70 -8.33
CA ASP A 22 -21.71 -21.13 -8.14
C ASP A 22 -20.62 -21.68 -9.07
N GLN A 23 -20.56 -21.24 -10.34
CA GLN A 23 -19.44 -21.54 -11.24
C GLN A 23 -18.10 -20.98 -10.74
N LEU A 24 -18.10 -19.78 -10.16
CA LEU A 24 -16.92 -19.20 -9.51
C LEU A 24 -16.49 -19.99 -8.27
N ARG A 25 -17.45 -20.54 -7.51
CA ARG A 25 -17.18 -21.41 -6.35
C ARG A 25 -16.64 -22.78 -6.76
N GLU A 26 -17.19 -23.40 -7.80
CA GLU A 26 -16.73 -24.70 -8.31
C GLU A 26 -15.36 -24.61 -8.97
N SER A 27 -15.07 -23.52 -9.70
CA SER A 27 -13.71 -23.25 -10.23
C SER A 27 -12.70 -23.02 -9.10
N PHE A 28 -13.06 -22.28 -8.04
CA PHE A 28 -12.21 -22.14 -6.85
C PHE A 28 -11.96 -23.46 -6.12
N SER A 29 -12.97 -24.33 -6.06
CA SER A 29 -12.92 -25.64 -5.38
C SER A 29 -12.07 -26.66 -6.15
N SER A 30 -12.19 -26.69 -7.48
CA SER A 30 -11.36 -27.54 -8.35
C SER A 30 -9.91 -27.07 -8.41
N ASP A 31 -9.66 -25.74 -8.43
CA ASP A 31 -8.32 -25.16 -8.34
C ASP A 31 -7.64 -25.46 -6.99
N THR A 32 -8.42 -25.58 -5.90
CA THR A 32 -7.88 -25.92 -4.58
C THR A 32 -7.47 -27.39 -4.48
N GLU A 33 -8.19 -28.32 -5.12
CA GLU A 33 -7.77 -29.74 -5.18
C GLU A 33 -6.52 -29.95 -6.07
N ILE A 34 -6.43 -29.27 -7.20
CA ILE A 34 -5.26 -29.34 -8.10
C ILE A 34 -4.02 -28.74 -7.41
N ARG A 35 -4.18 -27.63 -6.68
CA ARG A 35 -3.08 -27.01 -5.91
C ARG A 35 -2.56 -27.89 -4.78
N ARG A 36 -3.40 -28.69 -4.12
CA ARG A 36 -2.98 -29.60 -3.03
C ARG A 36 -1.94 -30.64 -3.50
N ARG A 37 -1.99 -31.08 -4.76
CA ARG A 37 -1.05 -32.09 -5.30
C ARG A 37 0.34 -31.53 -5.64
N ASN A 38 0.52 -30.20 -5.75
CA ASN A 38 1.78 -29.56 -6.17
C ASN A 38 2.43 -28.66 -5.09
N MET A 39 2.21 -28.96 -3.81
CA MET A 39 2.65 -28.16 -2.64
C MET A 39 4.15 -28.26 -2.30
N LYS A 40 5.04 -28.24 -3.29
CA LYS A 40 6.48 -27.97 -3.08
C LYS A 40 7.03 -26.87 -4.00
N ILE A 41 6.16 -26.02 -4.54
CA ILE A 41 6.61 -24.81 -5.24
C ILE A 41 6.95 -23.77 -4.17
N LYS A 42 8.25 -23.56 -3.89
CA LYS A 42 8.71 -22.36 -3.19
C LYS A 42 8.31 -21.18 -4.06
N ARG A 43 7.21 -20.51 -3.72
CA ARG A 43 6.72 -19.31 -4.44
C ARG A 43 7.83 -18.26 -4.48
N GLU A 44 7.86 -17.44 -5.53
CA GLU A 44 8.75 -16.27 -5.57
C GLU A 44 8.56 -15.41 -4.32
N PRO A 45 9.64 -14.87 -3.70
CA PRO A 45 9.53 -14.07 -2.47
C PRO A 45 8.51 -12.94 -2.55
N GLY A 46 8.36 -12.30 -3.71
CA GLY A 46 7.39 -11.22 -3.92
C GLY A 46 5.91 -11.62 -3.80
N HIS A 47 5.59 -12.93 -3.83
CA HIS A 47 4.24 -13.45 -3.68
C HIS A 47 4.01 -14.18 -2.35
N ARG A 48 4.93 -14.02 -1.39
CA ARG A 48 4.85 -14.66 -0.07
C ARG A 48 4.23 -13.73 0.97
N ILE A 49 3.53 -14.33 1.92
CA ILE A 49 3.10 -13.66 3.16
C ILE A 49 4.08 -14.08 4.25
N PHE A 50 4.77 -13.11 4.86
CA PHE A 50 5.72 -13.35 5.95
C PHE A 50 5.00 -13.48 7.29
N VAL A 51 5.54 -14.31 8.18
CA VAL A 51 4.91 -14.66 9.47
C VAL A 51 5.88 -14.37 10.61
N ASN A 52 5.57 -13.35 11.43
CA ASN A 52 6.32 -13.07 12.66
C ASN A 52 5.81 -13.89 13.86
N ARG A 53 4.50 -14.15 13.92
CA ARG A 53 3.83 -14.97 14.93
C ARG A 53 2.83 -15.89 14.26
N SER A 54 2.71 -17.13 14.73
CA SER A 54 1.76 -18.10 14.19
C SER A 54 0.32 -17.59 14.29
N LEU A 55 -0.42 -17.68 13.20
CA LEU A 55 -1.79 -17.18 13.08
C LEU A 55 -2.65 -18.20 12.32
N GLN A 56 -3.76 -18.58 12.93
CA GLN A 56 -4.71 -19.57 12.41
C GLN A 56 -5.86 -18.85 11.71
N LEU A 57 -5.82 -18.82 10.36
CA LEU A 57 -6.76 -18.03 9.54
C LEU A 57 -8.20 -18.55 9.62
N ASP A 58 -8.39 -19.83 9.89
CA ASP A 58 -9.70 -20.47 10.12
C ASP A 58 -10.45 -19.89 11.33
N ARG A 59 -9.75 -19.31 12.30
CA ARG A 59 -10.35 -18.66 13.47
C ARG A 59 -10.74 -17.20 13.24
N ILE A 60 -10.33 -16.59 12.13
CA ILE A 60 -10.61 -15.18 11.83
C ILE A 60 -11.98 -15.04 11.19
N LYS A 61 -12.85 -14.23 11.81
CA LYS A 61 -14.24 -14.00 11.35
C LYS A 61 -14.43 -12.69 10.59
N PHE A 62 -13.56 -11.70 10.83
CA PHE A 62 -13.66 -10.36 10.25
C PHE A 62 -12.34 -9.95 9.65
N TYR A 63 -12.41 -9.29 8.49
CA TYR A 63 -11.25 -8.76 7.77
C TYR A 63 -11.44 -7.24 7.65
N GLY A 64 -10.63 -6.49 8.38
CA GLY A 64 -10.58 -5.04 8.26
C GLY A 64 -9.51 -4.63 7.26
N PHE A 65 -9.81 -3.63 6.44
CA PHE A 65 -8.87 -3.03 5.50
C PHE A 65 -8.74 -1.55 5.78
N ASP A 66 -7.50 -1.07 5.74
CA ASP A 66 -7.21 0.35 5.60
C ASP A 66 -7.23 0.73 4.11
N MET A 67 -7.36 2.01 3.78
CA MET A 67 -7.45 2.49 2.40
C MET A 67 -6.08 2.84 1.83
N ASP A 68 -5.48 3.90 2.36
CA ASP A 68 -4.29 4.53 1.77
C ASP A 68 -3.05 3.66 1.98
N TYR A 69 -2.28 3.43 0.91
CA TYR A 69 -1.14 2.51 0.88
C TYR A 69 -1.46 1.04 1.26
N THR A 70 -2.73 0.68 1.42
CA THR A 70 -3.19 -0.70 1.66
C THR A 70 -4.02 -1.23 0.49
N LEU A 71 -5.20 -0.65 0.23
CA LEU A 71 -6.00 -0.94 -0.95
C LEU A 71 -5.63 -0.02 -2.11
N ALA A 72 -5.46 1.27 -1.82
CA ALA A 72 -5.03 2.29 -2.77
C ALA A 72 -3.51 2.47 -2.71
N LEU A 73 -2.79 1.74 -3.56
CA LEU A 73 -1.34 1.89 -3.72
C LEU A 73 -1.04 3.05 -4.67
N TYR A 74 -0.52 4.13 -4.12
CA TYR A 74 -0.05 5.26 -4.91
C TYR A 74 1.22 4.89 -5.70
N LYS A 75 1.32 5.44 -6.90
CA LYS A 75 2.46 5.21 -7.79
C LYS A 75 3.63 6.08 -7.37
N SER A 76 4.74 5.43 -7.04
CA SER A 76 6.02 6.08 -6.76
C SER A 76 6.85 6.21 -8.05
N PRO A 77 7.51 7.36 -8.32
CA PRO A 77 7.65 8.55 -7.46
C PRO A 77 6.59 9.65 -7.69
N GLN A 78 5.62 9.45 -8.57
CA GLN A 78 4.74 10.53 -9.05
C GLN A 78 3.90 11.17 -7.93
N PHE A 79 3.41 10.35 -7.00
CA PHE A 79 2.61 10.87 -5.89
C PHE A 79 3.46 11.69 -4.92
N GLU A 80 4.67 11.22 -4.62
CA GLU A 80 5.62 11.93 -3.74
C GLU A 80 6.09 13.23 -4.37
N GLU A 81 6.37 13.25 -5.68
CA GLU A 81 6.73 14.46 -6.44
C GLU A 81 5.60 15.50 -6.40
N LEU A 82 4.36 15.08 -6.67
CA LEU A 82 3.19 15.97 -6.60
C LEU A 82 3.00 16.55 -5.19
N THR A 83 3.10 15.69 -4.17
CA THR A 83 2.96 16.13 -2.77
C THR A 83 4.06 17.10 -2.39
N PHE A 84 5.29 16.87 -2.83
CA PHE A 84 6.43 17.75 -2.57
C PHE A 84 6.21 19.14 -3.17
N GLN A 85 5.74 19.22 -4.43
CA GLN A 85 5.43 20.49 -5.08
C GLN A 85 4.37 21.28 -4.30
N HIS A 86 3.27 20.64 -3.90
CA HIS A 86 2.23 21.32 -3.13
C HIS A 86 2.69 21.81 -1.76
N VAL A 87 3.60 21.06 -1.10
CA VAL A 87 4.20 21.51 0.16
C VAL A 87 5.08 22.74 -0.06
N LEU A 88 5.87 22.80 -1.14
CA LEU A 88 6.67 23.97 -1.47
C LEU A 88 5.80 25.21 -1.72
N GLU A 89 4.73 25.07 -2.50
CA GLU A 89 3.76 26.14 -2.75
C GLU A 89 3.16 26.65 -1.44
N SER A 90 2.70 25.75 -0.58
CA SER A 90 2.14 26.11 0.72
C SER A 90 3.15 26.82 1.63
N LEU A 91 4.42 26.42 1.62
CA LEU A 91 5.47 27.07 2.40
C LEU A 91 5.76 28.50 1.90
N ILE A 92 5.78 28.69 0.57
CA ILE A 92 5.94 30.02 -0.04
C ILE A 92 4.80 30.94 0.36
N GLU A 93 3.56 30.46 0.33
CA GLU A 93 2.38 31.23 0.76
C GLU A 93 2.46 31.64 2.24
N LEU A 94 3.09 30.82 3.08
CA LEU A 94 3.36 31.14 4.49
C LEU A 94 4.52 32.14 4.70
N GLY A 95 5.21 32.55 3.63
CA GLY A 95 6.27 33.55 3.65
C GLY A 95 7.70 32.99 3.61
N TYR A 96 7.89 31.71 3.26
CA TYR A 96 9.23 31.19 2.97
C TYR A 96 9.80 31.78 1.67
N PRO A 97 11.14 31.79 1.49
CA PRO A 97 11.76 32.37 0.30
C PRO A 97 11.35 31.68 -1.00
N GLU A 98 11.06 32.44 -2.04
CA GLU A 98 10.61 31.95 -3.35
C GLU A 98 11.58 30.95 -4.01
N GLN A 99 12.87 31.05 -3.67
CA GLN A 99 13.94 30.19 -4.18
C GLN A 99 13.67 28.69 -3.92
N ILE A 100 12.88 28.35 -2.90
CA ILE A 100 12.56 26.93 -2.60
C ILE A 100 11.72 26.29 -3.71
N ARG A 101 11.06 27.06 -4.57
CA ARG A 101 10.31 26.53 -5.73
C ARG A 101 11.21 25.77 -6.71
N GLU A 102 12.50 26.08 -6.74
CA GLU A 102 13.47 25.42 -7.62
C GLU A 102 13.88 24.02 -7.11
N PHE A 103 13.45 23.64 -5.90
CA PHE A 103 13.77 22.32 -5.37
C PHE A 103 13.06 21.22 -6.16
N VAL A 104 13.84 20.22 -6.53
CA VAL A 104 13.35 19.01 -7.22
C VAL A 104 13.38 17.87 -6.23
N TYR A 105 12.29 17.08 -6.21
CA TYR A 105 12.21 15.90 -5.38
C TYR A 105 13.20 14.83 -5.86
N ASP A 106 14.11 14.42 -4.98
CA ASP A 106 15.02 13.30 -5.22
C ASP A 106 14.52 12.06 -4.47
N ARG A 107 14.01 11.07 -5.20
CA ARG A 107 13.49 9.80 -4.65
C ARG A 107 14.57 8.93 -3.98
N THR A 108 15.86 9.20 -4.23
CA THR A 108 16.96 8.39 -3.70
C THR A 108 17.39 8.79 -2.29
N PHE A 109 17.03 10.01 -1.89
CA PHE A 109 17.40 10.58 -0.60
C PHE A 109 16.52 10.12 0.58
N PRO A 110 15.18 10.26 0.53
CA PRO A 110 14.34 9.95 1.67
C PRO A 110 14.25 8.44 1.89
N LEU A 111 14.46 8.03 3.14
CA LEU A 111 14.21 6.67 3.59
C LEU A 111 13.08 6.68 4.62
N ARG A 112 12.15 5.73 4.51
CA ARG A 112 11.06 5.60 5.48
C ARG A 112 11.63 5.21 6.85
N GLY A 113 11.13 5.84 7.91
CA GLY A 113 11.48 5.53 9.30
C GLY A 113 12.65 6.37 9.87
N LEU A 114 13.08 7.42 9.18
CA LEU A 114 14.02 8.40 9.72
C LEU A 114 13.36 9.26 10.81
N TRP A 115 14.17 9.67 11.77
CA TRP A 115 13.76 10.59 12.84
C TRP A 115 14.26 11.99 12.51
N TYR A 116 13.39 12.99 12.68
CA TYR A 116 13.75 14.39 12.52
C TYR A 116 14.01 15.02 13.89
N ASP A 117 15.27 15.43 14.11
CA ASP A 117 15.69 16.16 15.28
C ASP A 117 15.42 17.65 15.07
N LYS A 118 14.45 18.19 15.82
CA LYS A 118 14.06 19.60 15.75
C LYS A 118 15.09 20.55 16.37
N LEU A 119 15.95 20.08 17.28
CA LEU A 119 16.91 20.93 17.98
C LEU A 119 18.09 21.27 17.07
N TYR A 120 18.61 20.26 16.38
CA TYR A 120 19.80 20.41 15.52
C TYR A 120 19.50 20.33 14.02
N GLY A 121 18.25 20.05 13.62
CA GLY A 121 17.86 19.93 12.22
C GLY A 121 18.43 18.70 11.52
N ASN A 122 18.63 17.61 12.25
CA ASN A 122 19.26 16.39 11.73
C ASN A 122 18.23 15.33 11.36
N LEU A 123 18.52 14.58 10.31
CA LEU A 123 17.85 13.32 9.98
C LEU A 123 18.67 12.17 10.56
N LEU A 124 18.04 11.38 11.43
CA LEU A 124 18.67 10.30 12.17
C LEU A 124 18.09 8.96 11.75
N LYS A 125 18.97 8.01 11.44
CA LYS A 125 18.61 6.59 11.36
C LYS A 125 18.98 5.95 12.69
N VAL A 126 18.00 5.37 13.36
CA VAL A 126 18.16 4.78 14.70
C VAL A 126 17.82 3.29 14.69
N ASP A 127 18.41 2.54 15.61
CA ASP A 127 18.02 1.15 15.88
C ASP A 127 16.85 1.07 16.88
N ALA A 128 16.44 -0.15 17.23
CA ALA A 128 15.35 -0.38 18.18
C ALA A 128 15.68 0.03 19.64
N TYR A 129 16.95 0.24 19.96
CA TYR A 129 17.43 0.67 21.28
C TYR A 129 17.67 2.18 21.35
N GLY A 130 17.50 2.90 20.24
CA GLY A 130 17.74 4.34 20.13
C GLY A 130 19.19 4.71 19.84
N ASN A 131 20.05 3.74 19.49
CA ASN A 131 21.41 4.05 19.04
C ASN A 131 21.38 4.66 17.64
N ILE A 132 22.22 5.66 17.42
CA ILE A 132 22.34 6.36 16.14
C ILE A 132 23.20 5.52 15.19
N LEU A 133 22.60 5.10 14.07
CA LEU A 133 23.29 4.38 12.99
C LEU A 133 23.85 5.33 11.94
N THR A 134 23.13 6.41 11.63
CA THR A 134 23.53 7.39 10.62
C THR A 134 22.91 8.74 10.95
N VAL A 135 23.67 9.80 10.72
CA VAL A 135 23.22 11.20 10.87
C VAL A 135 23.44 11.94 9.58
N VAL A 136 22.42 12.68 9.15
CA VAL A 136 22.49 13.57 7.99
C VAL A 136 22.02 14.96 8.40
N HIS A 137 22.83 15.98 8.11
CA HIS A 137 22.46 17.38 8.27
C HIS A 137 22.30 18.02 6.88
N GLY A 138 21.08 18.37 6.50
CA GLY A 138 20.78 18.70 5.10
C GLY A 138 21.10 17.51 4.19
N PHE A 139 22.10 17.67 3.32
CA PHE A 139 22.62 16.59 2.45
C PHE A 139 24.00 16.07 2.89
N LYS A 140 24.53 16.56 4.01
CA LYS A 140 25.85 16.16 4.51
C LYS A 140 25.70 15.00 5.49
N PHE A 141 26.27 13.85 5.14
CA PHE A 141 26.45 12.74 6.08
C PHE A 141 27.50 13.12 7.11
N LEU A 142 27.16 13.02 8.39
CA LEU A 142 28.10 13.23 9.47
C LEU A 142 28.77 11.89 9.80
N SER A 143 30.10 11.89 9.83
CA SER A 143 30.89 10.79 10.39
C SER A 143 31.23 11.14 11.84
N GLY A 144 31.11 10.14 12.72
CA GLY A 144 31.64 10.18 14.08
C GLY A 144 33.06 9.64 14.13
#